data_AF-A0A7X7WQQ8-F1
#
_entry.id   AF-A0A7X7WQQ8-F1
#
_cell.length_a   1.000
_cell.length_b   1.000
_cell.length_c   1.000
_cell.angle_alpha   90.00
_cell.angle_beta   90.00
_cell.angle_gamma   90.00
#
_symmetry.space_group_name_H-M   'P 1'
#
loop_
_entity.id
_entity.type
_entity.pdbx_description
1 polymer ?
#
loop_
_entity_poly.entity_id
_entity_poly.type
_entity_poly.pdbx_seq_one_letter_code
_entity_poly.pdbx_strand_id
1 'polypeptide(L)'
;MRHALFLLPVFFLWRPVSAQDTAKITEYLNLRGEAVIAFDCPASLSVEELSGYVSIDFVRGKEVTAYVNRKQYERFRSLGIPYRVLIPPSLSFVPGVPLRSTRETAWNYYPSYAEYVQNMQSFAASNPSITQLDTIGYSVKGKLLLALKISDSASREQTEPRVFLTSSIHGDELTGCMLMLHLIDSLLAAYNTSPRIKRLVDNLEIYINPLANPDGTYRFSDTSVYGATRFNANAVDLNRNFPDPAAGDHPDGKSWQAETQAMMKYLQEKHFTLSANFHGGAEVVNYPWDTWIERHPDDAWFHQISLRYADTVHRYGPPGYFTSPYASGVTNGYDWYRITGGRQDYVTWFLRGREVTIEVSSVKIPDATLIPVYWNANFRSLLGYMEEALRGIQGFVTDSITGKPLRVWLSIPGHDVPSANSAVESDSLTGYFVRLVLPGEYTLKAEAPGYKDRMITVTVPPDSLVQVRLFMVPDSADSSGHISGAGQYFAVIQNPVNEELTIRYLITPEGPVRLRIFDLKGKVLFDIPSLRPVQGSLYSINLRGLEPGVYIITATDRKGKYSRKFIRMAQ
;
A
#
# COMPACT_ATOMS: atom_id res chain seq x y z
N MET A 1 -15.79 2.14 53.91
CA MET A 1 -15.40 0.79 54.35
C MET A 1 -14.77 0.08 53.17
N ARG A 2 -13.51 -0.36 53.32
CA ARG A 2 -12.76 -1.09 52.29
C ARG A 2 -13.28 -2.54 52.23
N HIS A 3 -13.72 -3.00 51.07
CA HIS A 3 -13.81 -4.43 50.79
C HIS A 3 -12.66 -4.80 49.87
N ALA A 4 -11.60 -5.32 50.49
CA ALA A 4 -10.53 -6.01 49.81
C ALA A 4 -11.06 -7.39 49.39
N LEU A 5 -11.25 -7.60 48.08
CA LEU A 5 -11.32 -8.95 47.54
C LEU A 5 -9.89 -9.50 47.49
N PHE A 6 -9.62 -10.52 48.29
CA PHE A 6 -8.45 -11.38 48.14
C PHE A 6 -8.52 -12.07 46.77
N LEU A 7 -7.67 -11.64 45.83
CA LEU A 7 -7.34 -12.43 44.65
C LEU A 7 -6.39 -13.54 45.11
N LEU A 8 -6.94 -14.74 45.29
CA LEU A 8 -6.15 -15.97 45.38
C LEU A 8 -5.42 -16.18 44.04
N PRO A 9 -4.12 -16.50 44.03
CA PRO A 9 -3.44 -16.90 42.81
C PRO A 9 -4.05 -18.23 42.37
N VAL A 10 -4.78 -18.23 41.26
CA VAL A 10 -5.24 -19.47 40.63
C VAL A 10 -4.02 -20.12 39.98
N PHE A 11 -3.33 -20.97 40.73
CA PHE A 11 -2.45 -21.97 40.15
C PHE A 11 -3.32 -22.95 39.36
N PHE A 12 -3.33 -22.83 38.03
CA PHE A 12 -4.00 -23.79 37.16
C PHE A 12 -3.22 -25.10 37.18
N LEU A 13 -3.77 -26.10 37.89
CA LEU A 13 -3.43 -27.50 37.72
C LEU A 13 -3.66 -27.89 36.26
N TRP A 14 -2.67 -28.56 35.65
CA TRP A 14 -2.74 -29.23 34.35
C TRP A 14 -4.10 -29.93 34.16
N ARG A 15 -5.02 -29.35 33.38
CA ARG A 15 -6.28 -30.00 33.03
C ARG A 15 -6.13 -30.68 31.67
N PRO A 16 -6.36 -32.00 31.56
CA PRO A 16 -6.41 -32.66 30.26
C PRO A 16 -7.59 -32.11 29.44
N VAL A 17 -7.48 -32.18 28.11
CA VAL A 17 -8.56 -31.78 27.18
C VAL A 17 -9.82 -32.58 27.52
N SER A 18 -10.94 -31.89 27.69
CA SER A 18 -12.20 -32.56 28.08
C SER A 18 -12.80 -33.35 26.91
N ALA A 19 -13.61 -34.37 27.22
CA ALA A 19 -14.40 -35.08 26.21
C ALA A 19 -15.36 -34.12 25.47
N GLN A 20 -15.86 -33.09 26.18
CA GLN A 20 -16.71 -32.05 25.60
C GLN A 20 -15.94 -31.19 24.59
N ASP A 21 -14.72 -30.77 24.90
CA ASP A 21 -13.86 -30.03 23.97
C ASP A 21 -13.53 -30.87 22.73
N THR A 22 -13.25 -32.16 22.92
CA THR A 22 -12.97 -33.10 21.81
C THR A 22 -14.17 -33.26 20.86
N ALA A 23 -15.40 -33.33 21.41
CA ALA A 23 -16.62 -33.37 20.61
C ALA A 23 -16.86 -32.04 19.88
N LYS A 24 -16.75 -30.90 20.59
CA LYS A 24 -16.98 -29.55 20.03
C LYS A 24 -16.02 -29.21 18.90
N ILE A 25 -14.73 -29.46 19.06
CA ILE A 25 -13.77 -29.15 17.99
C ILE A 25 -14.04 -29.99 16.74
N THR A 26 -14.44 -31.25 16.91
CA THR A 26 -14.81 -32.13 15.79
C THR A 26 -16.04 -31.59 15.08
N GLU A 27 -17.07 -31.17 15.82
CA GLU A 27 -18.27 -30.53 15.29
C GLU A 27 -17.95 -29.26 14.51
N TYR A 28 -17.20 -28.33 15.10
CA TYR A 28 -16.84 -27.06 14.46
C TYR A 28 -15.98 -27.28 13.21
N LEU A 29 -14.99 -28.16 13.24
CA LEU A 29 -14.19 -28.48 12.06
C LEU A 29 -15.00 -29.15 10.95
N ASN A 30 -16.05 -29.92 11.28
CA ASN A 30 -16.92 -30.54 10.29
C ASN A 30 -17.89 -29.53 9.66
N LEU A 31 -18.50 -28.67 10.47
CA LEU A 31 -19.53 -27.74 10.01
C LEU A 31 -18.93 -26.46 9.42
N ARG A 32 -17.90 -25.91 10.06
CA ARG A 32 -17.32 -24.59 9.76
C ARG A 32 -15.97 -24.67 9.05
N GLY A 33 -15.30 -25.82 9.09
CA GLY A 33 -13.92 -25.96 8.59
C GLY A 33 -12.86 -25.26 9.45
N GLU A 34 -13.26 -24.64 10.55
CA GLU A 34 -12.40 -23.97 11.52
C GLU A 34 -12.96 -24.17 12.95
N ALA A 35 -12.08 -24.05 13.94
CA ALA A 35 -12.44 -23.97 15.34
C ALA A 35 -11.56 -22.94 16.04
N VAL A 36 -12.07 -22.36 17.13
CA VAL A 36 -11.31 -21.43 17.98
C VAL A 36 -10.90 -22.18 19.24
N ILE A 37 -9.60 -22.14 19.54
CA ILE A 37 -9.03 -22.75 20.73
C ILE A 37 -8.28 -21.70 21.55
N ALA A 38 -8.26 -21.91 22.86
CA ALA A 38 -7.39 -21.18 23.76
C ALA A 38 -6.54 -22.13 24.59
N PHE A 39 -5.27 -21.77 24.78
CA PHE A 39 -4.26 -22.57 25.45
C PHE A 39 -3.15 -21.68 26.02
N ASP A 40 -2.42 -22.19 27.00
CA ASP A 40 -1.22 -21.52 27.49
C ASP A 40 -0.01 -21.91 26.64
N CYS A 41 0.74 -20.91 26.16
CA CYS A 41 2.00 -21.12 25.48
C CYS A 41 3.01 -21.76 26.46
N PRO A 42 3.50 -22.99 26.18
CA PRO A 42 4.44 -23.67 27.06
C PRO A 42 5.80 -22.98 27.03
N ALA A 43 6.56 -23.02 28.13
CA ALA A 43 7.88 -22.38 28.21
C ALA A 43 8.91 -22.92 27.20
N SER A 44 8.65 -24.09 26.62
CA SER A 44 9.49 -24.74 25.60
C SER A 44 9.20 -24.29 24.17
N LEU A 45 8.17 -23.47 23.94
CA LEU A 45 7.84 -22.95 22.62
C LEU A 45 7.71 -21.43 22.67
N SER A 46 8.18 -20.77 21.63
CA SER A 46 7.87 -19.37 21.37
C SER A 46 6.50 -19.22 20.71
N VAL A 47 5.91 -18.02 20.83
CA VAL A 47 4.70 -17.64 20.10
C VAL A 47 4.93 -17.71 18.59
N GLU A 48 6.14 -17.38 18.15
CA GLU A 48 6.58 -17.49 16.75
C GLU A 48 6.57 -18.94 16.25
N GLU A 49 7.09 -19.90 17.02
CA GLU A 49 7.00 -21.31 16.63
C GLU A 49 5.54 -21.78 16.53
N LEU A 50 4.66 -21.30 17.43
CA LEU A 50 3.24 -21.63 17.41
C LEU A 50 2.52 -21.12 16.17
N SER A 51 2.92 -19.99 15.58
CA SER A 51 2.27 -19.45 14.37
C SER A 51 2.41 -20.36 13.15
N GLY A 52 3.36 -21.31 13.15
CA GLY A 52 3.44 -22.37 12.14
C GLY A 52 2.38 -23.48 12.28
N TYR A 53 1.82 -23.63 13.49
CA TYR A 53 0.84 -24.68 13.81
C TYR A 53 -0.60 -24.18 13.75
N VAL A 54 -0.85 -22.94 14.17
CA VAL A 54 -2.19 -22.35 14.33
C VAL A 54 -2.22 -20.93 13.75
N SER A 55 -3.42 -20.42 13.40
CA SER A 55 -3.55 -18.99 13.10
C SER A 55 -3.84 -18.22 14.40
N ILE A 56 -2.81 -17.55 14.92
CA ILE A 56 -2.91 -16.76 16.15
C ILE A 56 -3.86 -15.59 15.95
N ASP A 57 -4.79 -15.46 16.89
CA ASP A 57 -5.78 -14.39 16.96
C ASP A 57 -5.37 -13.33 17.98
N PHE A 58 -5.02 -13.76 19.19
CA PHE A 58 -4.67 -12.86 20.29
C PHE A 58 -3.73 -13.52 21.29
N VAL A 59 -2.81 -12.73 21.84
CA VAL A 59 -1.86 -13.16 22.88
C VAL A 59 -2.01 -12.25 24.10
N ARG A 60 -2.23 -12.84 25.28
CA ARG A 60 -2.30 -12.12 26.57
C ARG A 60 -1.47 -12.82 27.63
N GLY A 61 -0.28 -12.28 27.89
CA GLY A 61 0.67 -12.94 28.78
C GLY A 61 1.09 -14.28 28.19
N LYS A 62 0.72 -15.39 28.84
CA LYS A 62 0.97 -16.76 28.32
C LYS A 62 -0.22 -17.35 27.57
N GLU A 63 -1.41 -16.78 27.70
CA GLU A 63 -2.59 -17.32 27.05
C GLU A 63 -2.62 -16.90 25.57
N VAL A 64 -2.83 -17.87 24.70
CA VAL A 64 -2.96 -17.71 23.25
C VAL A 64 -4.35 -18.17 22.85
N THR A 65 -5.07 -17.31 22.13
CA THR A 65 -6.27 -17.68 21.38
C THR A 65 -5.89 -17.81 19.90
N ALA A 66 -6.33 -18.89 19.26
CA ALA A 66 -6.01 -19.16 17.87
C ALA A 66 -7.13 -19.89 17.14
N TYR A 67 -7.21 -19.65 15.83
CA TYR A 67 -8.03 -20.41 14.90
C TYR A 67 -7.23 -21.59 14.34
N VAL A 68 -7.90 -22.72 14.19
CA VAL A 68 -7.34 -23.91 13.55
C VAL A 68 -8.29 -24.46 12.51
N ASN A 69 -7.78 -24.75 11.31
CA ASN A 69 -8.41 -25.68 10.37
C ASN A 69 -8.05 -27.12 10.72
N ARG A 70 -8.59 -28.10 9.99
CA ARG A 70 -8.36 -29.53 10.26
C ARG A 70 -6.87 -29.91 10.28
N LYS A 71 -6.11 -29.47 9.28
CA LYS A 71 -4.67 -29.78 9.16
C LYS A 71 -3.84 -29.09 10.26
N GLN A 72 -4.19 -27.85 10.60
CA GLN A 72 -3.57 -27.12 11.71
C GLN A 72 -3.84 -27.81 13.03
N TYR A 73 -5.09 -28.21 13.28
CA TYR A 73 -5.47 -28.94 14.50
C TYR A 73 -4.73 -30.28 14.63
N GLU A 74 -4.64 -31.07 13.55
CA GLU A 74 -3.87 -32.32 13.54
C GLU A 74 -2.40 -32.10 13.92
N ARG A 75 -1.76 -31.07 13.36
CA ARG A 75 -0.37 -30.71 13.73
C ARG A 75 -0.28 -30.19 15.16
N PHE A 76 -1.18 -29.31 15.59
CA PHE A 76 -1.21 -28.75 16.94
C PHE A 76 -1.35 -29.85 18.00
N ARG A 77 -2.19 -30.86 17.76
CA ARG A 77 -2.33 -32.02 18.66
C ARG A 77 -1.03 -32.77 18.89
N SER A 78 -0.12 -32.79 17.91
CA SER A 78 1.19 -33.45 18.07
C SER A 78 2.08 -32.77 19.11
N LEU A 79 1.81 -31.51 19.46
CA LEU A 79 2.53 -30.76 20.49
C LEU A 79 2.14 -31.19 21.92
N GLY A 80 1.02 -31.91 22.09
CA GLY A 80 0.56 -32.35 23.41
C GLY A 80 0.12 -31.20 24.34
N ILE A 81 -0.13 -30.00 23.80
CA ILE A 81 -0.54 -28.83 24.57
C ILE A 81 -2.03 -28.96 24.92
N PRO A 82 -2.42 -28.91 26.21
CA PRO A 82 -3.83 -28.85 26.59
C PRO A 82 -4.49 -27.56 26.11
N TYR A 83 -5.75 -27.65 25.67
CA TYR A 83 -6.51 -26.52 25.15
C TYR A 83 -7.99 -26.66 25.54
N ARG A 84 -8.71 -25.54 25.43
CA ARG A 84 -10.18 -25.47 25.50
C ARG A 84 -10.75 -24.96 24.20
N VAL A 85 -11.92 -25.42 23.82
CA VAL A 85 -12.62 -24.94 22.62
C VAL A 85 -13.49 -23.76 23.01
N LEU A 86 -13.29 -22.64 22.33
CA LEU A 86 -14.10 -21.43 22.51
C LEU A 86 -15.30 -21.45 21.56
N ILE A 87 -16.36 -20.74 21.95
CA ILE A 87 -17.48 -20.46 21.04
C ILE A 87 -16.96 -19.46 20.00
N PRO A 88 -17.03 -19.76 18.69
CA PRO A 88 -16.64 -18.83 17.64
C PRO A 88 -17.39 -17.49 17.81
N PRO A 89 -16.72 -16.33 17.68
CA PRO A 89 -17.36 -15.02 17.86
C PRO A 89 -18.64 -14.84 17.04
N SER A 90 -18.66 -15.38 15.82
CA SER A 90 -19.80 -15.31 14.90
C SER A 90 -21.00 -16.19 15.26
N LEU A 91 -20.87 -17.06 16.27
CA LEU A 91 -21.97 -17.84 16.85
C LEU A 91 -22.47 -17.25 18.18
N SER A 92 -21.76 -16.28 18.74
CA SER A 92 -22.08 -15.66 20.03
C SER A 92 -23.20 -14.62 19.95
N PHE A 93 -23.64 -14.26 18.74
CA PHE A 93 -24.83 -13.44 18.52
C PHE A 93 -25.95 -14.29 17.93
N VAL A 94 -27.18 -14.10 18.40
CA VAL A 94 -28.38 -14.59 17.69
C VAL A 94 -28.80 -13.48 16.74
N PRO A 95 -28.96 -13.72 15.43
CA PRO A 95 -29.47 -12.69 14.54
C PRO A 95 -30.81 -12.20 15.07
N GLY A 96 -30.86 -10.94 15.51
CA GLY A 96 -32.14 -10.26 15.67
C GLY A 96 -32.85 -10.25 14.32
N VAL A 97 -34.19 -10.34 14.34
CA VAL A 97 -35.02 -10.02 13.18
C VAL A 97 -34.50 -8.70 12.59
N PRO A 98 -34.32 -8.57 11.27
CA PRO A 98 -33.87 -7.31 10.68
C PRO A 98 -34.80 -6.22 11.20
N LEU A 99 -34.28 -5.30 12.01
CA LEU A 99 -34.94 -4.02 12.17
C LEU A 99 -34.83 -3.38 10.79
N ARG A 100 -35.82 -3.64 9.93
CA ARG A 100 -36.05 -2.86 8.71
C ARG A 100 -36.34 -1.45 9.19
N SER A 101 -35.28 -0.70 9.42
CA SER A 101 -35.33 0.74 9.52
C SER A 101 -35.94 1.21 8.21
N THR A 102 -37.06 1.92 8.29
CA THR A 102 -37.66 2.64 7.16
C THR A 102 -36.76 3.79 6.68
N ARG A 103 -35.61 4.01 7.31
CA ARG A 103 -34.50 4.83 6.83
C ARG A 103 -33.30 3.94 6.47
N GLU A 104 -33.00 3.86 5.18
CA GLU A 104 -31.85 3.15 4.60
C GLU A 104 -30.47 3.63 5.12
N THR A 105 -30.41 4.66 5.97
CA THR A 105 -29.18 5.35 6.38
C THR A 105 -28.76 5.15 7.85
N ALA A 106 -29.42 4.26 8.60
CA ALA A 106 -29.13 4.10 10.03
C ALA A 106 -27.84 3.29 10.33
N TRP A 107 -27.25 2.63 9.33
CA TRP A 107 -26.01 1.86 9.42
C TRP A 107 -25.96 0.90 10.63
N ASN A 108 -27.10 0.31 11.00
CA ASN A 108 -27.29 -0.49 12.21
C ASN A 108 -27.69 -1.94 11.92
N TYR A 109 -27.30 -2.48 10.75
CA TYR A 109 -27.51 -3.86 10.34
C TYR A 109 -26.32 -4.34 9.49
N TYR A 110 -26.13 -5.66 9.38
CA TYR A 110 -25.18 -6.24 8.42
C TYR A 110 -25.92 -6.61 7.13
N PRO A 111 -25.46 -6.14 5.96
CA PRO A 111 -26.13 -6.44 4.70
C PRO A 111 -25.97 -7.91 4.32
N SER A 112 -26.98 -8.45 3.63
CA SER A 112 -26.81 -9.65 2.80
C SER A 112 -25.77 -9.40 1.71
N TYR A 113 -25.24 -10.46 1.10
CA TYR A 113 -24.26 -10.34 0.01
C TYR A 113 -24.84 -9.57 -1.18
N ALA A 114 -26.12 -9.81 -1.50
CA ALA A 114 -26.82 -9.09 -2.55
C ALA A 114 -26.98 -7.60 -2.23
N GLU A 115 -27.36 -7.25 -1.00
CA GLU A 115 -27.44 -5.85 -0.54
C GLU A 115 -26.08 -5.18 -0.54
N TYR A 116 -25.00 -5.87 -0.13
CA TYR A 116 -23.64 -5.33 -0.21
C TYR A 116 -23.26 -4.97 -1.66
N VAL A 117 -23.47 -5.87 -2.61
CA VAL A 117 -23.18 -5.63 -4.03
C VAL A 117 -24.05 -4.48 -4.56
N GLN A 118 -25.34 -4.46 -4.21
CA GLN A 118 -26.26 -3.41 -4.60
C GLN A 118 -25.82 -2.05 -4.04
N ASN A 119 -25.42 -1.96 -2.77
CA ASN A 119 -24.93 -0.73 -2.16
C ASN A 119 -23.71 -0.18 -2.91
N MET A 120 -22.72 -1.03 -3.20
CA MET A 120 -21.54 -0.64 -3.97
C MET A 120 -21.89 -0.13 -5.38
N GLN A 121 -22.84 -0.78 -6.05
CA GLN A 121 -23.33 -0.33 -7.37
C GLN A 121 -24.10 0.99 -7.27
N SER A 122 -24.95 1.15 -6.26
CA SER A 122 -25.75 2.35 -6.03
C SER A 122 -24.88 3.56 -5.70
N PHE A 123 -23.81 3.40 -4.92
CA PHE A 123 -22.84 4.48 -4.68
C PHE A 123 -22.24 5.01 -5.98
N ALA A 124 -21.81 4.11 -6.86
CA ALA A 124 -21.24 4.47 -8.15
C ALA A 124 -22.27 5.12 -9.08
N ALA A 125 -23.46 4.51 -9.18
CA ALA A 125 -24.53 4.99 -10.06
C ALA A 125 -25.07 6.37 -9.67
N SER A 126 -25.06 6.69 -8.35
CA SER A 126 -25.59 7.95 -7.83
C SER A 126 -24.58 9.10 -7.91
N ASN A 127 -23.28 8.80 -8.03
CA ASN A 127 -22.20 9.80 -8.03
C ASN A 127 -21.19 9.57 -9.18
N PRO A 128 -21.64 9.39 -10.44
CA PRO A 128 -20.78 8.90 -11.53
C PRO A 128 -19.65 9.85 -11.93
N SER A 129 -19.75 11.15 -11.59
CA SER A 129 -18.68 12.11 -11.88
C SER A 129 -17.48 11.95 -10.95
N ILE A 130 -17.69 11.47 -9.73
CA ILE A 130 -16.67 11.37 -8.69
C ILE A 130 -16.42 9.94 -8.21
N THR A 131 -17.03 8.95 -8.85
CA THR A 131 -16.86 7.54 -8.48
C THR A 131 -16.65 6.62 -9.67
N GLN A 132 -15.92 5.53 -9.43
CA GLN A 132 -15.80 4.40 -10.34
C GLN A 132 -15.77 3.11 -9.52
N LEU A 133 -16.63 2.14 -9.88
CA LEU A 133 -16.65 0.82 -9.25
C LEU A 133 -15.67 -0.11 -9.96
N ASP A 134 -14.67 -0.56 -9.22
CA ASP A 134 -13.68 -1.54 -9.68
C ASP A 134 -14.02 -2.93 -9.13
N THR A 135 -13.77 -3.95 -9.96
CA THR A 135 -13.72 -5.35 -9.53
C THR A 135 -12.26 -5.76 -9.38
N ILE A 136 -11.80 -5.92 -8.14
CA ILE A 136 -10.45 -6.42 -7.81
C ILE A 136 -10.28 -7.84 -8.37
N GLY A 137 -11.33 -8.66 -8.25
CA GLY A 137 -11.37 -10.03 -8.76
C GLY A 137 -12.55 -10.82 -8.21
N TYR A 138 -12.38 -12.13 -8.14
CA TYR A 138 -13.39 -13.06 -7.62
C TYR A 138 -12.79 -13.93 -6.50
N SER A 139 -13.59 -14.19 -5.47
CA SER A 139 -13.31 -15.17 -4.43
C SER A 139 -13.39 -16.61 -4.97
N VAL A 140 -13.02 -17.58 -4.15
CA VAL A 140 -13.04 -19.01 -4.51
C VAL A 140 -14.42 -19.48 -5.00
N LYS A 141 -15.52 -19.01 -4.39
CA LYS A 141 -16.89 -19.34 -4.83
C LYS A 141 -17.47 -18.36 -5.86
N GLY A 142 -16.64 -17.50 -6.46
CA GLY A 142 -17.05 -16.58 -7.53
C GLY A 142 -17.76 -15.31 -7.04
N LYS A 143 -17.72 -14.99 -5.75
CA LYS A 143 -18.20 -13.69 -5.25
C LYS A 143 -17.23 -12.57 -5.61
N LEU A 144 -17.75 -11.39 -5.92
CA LEU A 144 -17.00 -10.22 -6.33
C LEU A 144 -16.20 -9.63 -5.16
N LEU A 145 -14.94 -9.28 -5.43
CA LEU A 145 -14.16 -8.38 -4.58
C LEU A 145 -14.25 -6.97 -5.17
N LEU A 146 -15.02 -6.07 -4.54
CA LEU A 146 -15.33 -4.75 -5.08
C LEU A 146 -14.55 -3.65 -4.36
N ALA A 147 -14.04 -2.68 -5.12
CA ALA A 147 -13.52 -1.42 -4.59
C ALA A 147 -14.23 -0.24 -5.25
N LEU A 148 -14.57 0.80 -4.48
CA LEU A 148 -15.05 2.06 -5.04
C LEU A 148 -13.90 3.07 -5.06
N LYS A 149 -13.50 3.52 -6.25
CA LYS A 149 -12.67 4.70 -6.44
C LYS A 149 -13.55 5.95 -6.22
N ILE A 150 -13.08 6.90 -5.43
CA ILE A 150 -13.68 8.21 -5.16
C ILE A 150 -12.60 9.27 -5.41
N SER A 151 -12.85 10.17 -6.37
CA SER A 151 -11.92 11.22 -6.78
C SER A 151 -12.67 12.24 -7.64
N ASP A 152 -12.25 13.51 -7.67
CA ASP A 152 -12.92 14.57 -8.46
C ASP A 152 -12.95 14.28 -9.97
N SER A 153 -12.05 13.45 -10.48
CA SER A 153 -12.04 12.94 -11.85
C SER A 153 -11.95 11.40 -11.91
N ALA A 154 -12.90 10.70 -11.29
CA ALA A 154 -12.84 9.24 -11.14
C ALA A 154 -12.60 8.45 -12.45
N SER A 155 -13.13 8.92 -13.59
CA SER A 155 -12.99 8.26 -14.91
C SER A 155 -11.59 8.38 -15.56
N ARG A 156 -10.68 9.15 -14.96
CA ARG A 156 -9.33 9.38 -15.48
C ARG A 156 -8.31 8.97 -14.41
N GLU A 157 -7.15 8.50 -14.86
CA GLU A 157 -6.00 8.33 -13.98
C GLU A 157 -5.38 9.72 -13.73
N GLN A 158 -5.22 10.07 -12.46
CA GLN A 158 -4.69 11.36 -12.05
C GLN A 158 -3.28 11.22 -11.49
N THR A 159 -2.55 12.33 -11.46
CA THR A 159 -1.21 12.36 -10.88
C THR A 159 -1.29 12.84 -9.43
N GLU A 160 -1.96 12.02 -8.62
CA GLU A 160 -2.29 12.28 -7.23
C GLU A 160 -1.93 11.07 -6.36
N PRO A 161 -1.74 11.26 -5.04
CA PRO A 161 -1.57 10.13 -4.13
C PRO A 161 -2.80 9.24 -4.14
N ARG A 162 -2.57 7.93 -4.23
CA ARG A 162 -3.65 6.94 -4.13
C ARG A 162 -3.72 6.40 -2.71
N VAL A 163 -4.91 6.43 -2.12
CA VAL A 163 -5.18 5.89 -0.78
C VAL A 163 -6.05 4.65 -0.89
N PHE A 164 -5.68 3.57 -0.20
CA PHE A 164 -6.49 2.33 -0.21
C PHE A 164 -6.90 1.87 1.18
N LEU A 165 -8.20 1.92 1.46
CA LEU A 165 -8.77 1.44 2.71
C LEU A 165 -9.54 0.15 2.45
N THR A 166 -9.20 -0.90 3.19
CA THR A 166 -9.77 -2.23 2.98
C THR A 166 -10.18 -2.88 4.27
N SER A 167 -11.15 -3.80 4.25
CA SER A 167 -11.55 -4.50 5.47
C SER A 167 -11.89 -5.96 5.22
N SER A 168 -11.95 -6.71 6.31
CA SER A 168 -12.61 -8.02 6.35
C SER A 168 -11.91 -9.03 5.45
N ILE A 169 -10.57 -9.01 5.47
CA ILE A 169 -9.73 -10.08 4.93
C ILE A 169 -9.94 -11.37 5.74
N HIS A 170 -10.25 -11.24 7.02
CA HIS A 170 -10.91 -12.27 7.81
C HIS A 170 -12.42 -12.07 7.72
N GLY A 171 -13.15 -13.12 7.31
CA GLY A 171 -14.57 -13.01 7.02
C GLY A 171 -15.46 -12.79 8.25
N ASP A 172 -14.96 -13.03 9.46
CA ASP A 172 -15.68 -12.82 10.72
C ASP A 172 -15.32 -11.50 11.42
N GLU A 173 -14.55 -10.61 10.80
CA GLU A 173 -14.13 -9.31 11.33
C GLU A 173 -14.86 -8.17 10.60
N LEU A 174 -16.09 -7.85 11.03
CA LEU A 174 -17.08 -7.13 10.21
C LEU A 174 -17.31 -5.66 10.60
N THR A 175 -16.78 -5.19 11.72
CA THR A 175 -16.91 -3.77 12.10
C THR A 175 -16.29 -2.87 11.02
N GLY A 176 -15.08 -3.19 10.56
CA GLY A 176 -14.42 -2.44 9.49
C GLY A 176 -15.22 -2.42 8.18
N CYS A 177 -15.88 -3.53 7.80
CA CYS A 177 -16.74 -3.57 6.61
C CYS A 177 -17.81 -2.48 6.66
N MET A 178 -18.48 -2.36 7.80
CA MET A 178 -19.55 -1.39 7.99
C MET A 178 -19.00 0.05 8.05
N LEU A 179 -17.84 0.26 8.68
CA LEU A 179 -17.19 1.58 8.69
C LEU A 179 -16.78 2.01 7.28
N MET A 180 -16.31 1.09 6.43
CA MET A 180 -15.94 1.38 5.04
C MET A 180 -17.15 1.76 4.19
N LEU A 181 -18.27 1.03 4.32
CA LEU A 181 -19.52 1.40 3.64
C LEU A 181 -20.05 2.76 4.08
N HIS A 182 -20.02 3.05 5.38
CA HIS A 182 -20.45 4.32 5.94
C HIS A 182 -19.49 5.48 5.57
N LEU A 183 -18.19 5.18 5.40
CA LEU A 183 -17.20 6.14 4.90
C LEU A 183 -17.48 6.53 3.45
N ILE A 184 -17.78 5.56 2.59
CA ILE A 184 -18.19 5.83 1.21
C ILE A 184 -19.40 6.78 1.21
N ASP A 185 -20.48 6.40 1.89
CA ASP A 185 -21.71 7.21 1.98
C ASP A 185 -21.42 8.64 2.46
N SER A 186 -20.62 8.78 3.53
CA SER A 186 -20.28 10.08 4.12
C SER A 186 -19.42 10.95 3.20
N LEU A 187 -18.46 10.37 2.49
CA LEU A 187 -17.64 11.12 1.53
C LEU A 187 -18.49 11.66 0.38
N LEU A 188 -19.38 10.83 -0.17
CA LEU A 188 -20.24 11.21 -1.28
C LEU A 188 -21.29 12.25 -0.86
N ALA A 189 -21.98 12.01 0.26
CA ALA A 189 -23.02 12.91 0.76
C ALA A 189 -22.49 14.30 1.14
N ALA A 190 -21.23 14.38 1.63
CA ALA A 190 -20.63 15.61 2.11
C ALA A 190 -19.65 16.26 1.13
N TYR A 191 -19.45 15.71 -0.07
CA TYR A 191 -18.48 16.23 -1.05
C TYR A 191 -18.70 17.71 -1.37
N ASN A 192 -19.94 18.15 -1.57
CA ASN A 192 -20.27 19.54 -1.92
C ASN A 192 -20.49 20.46 -0.70
N THR A 193 -20.48 19.93 0.53
CA THR A 193 -20.87 20.67 1.74
C THR A 193 -19.77 20.76 2.79
N SER A 194 -18.82 19.82 2.80
CA SER A 194 -17.70 19.79 3.74
C SER A 194 -16.39 20.16 3.03
N PRO A 195 -15.79 21.33 3.33
CA PRO A 195 -14.50 21.72 2.73
C PRO A 195 -13.38 20.71 2.98
N ARG A 196 -13.40 20.02 4.12
CA ARG A 196 -12.42 18.98 4.47
C ARG A 196 -12.55 17.76 3.56
N ILE A 197 -13.77 17.26 3.35
CA ILE A 197 -14.03 16.11 2.48
C ILE A 197 -13.79 16.48 1.02
N LYS A 198 -14.23 17.68 0.60
CA LYS A 198 -13.94 18.19 -0.73
C LYS A 198 -12.44 18.19 -1.01
N ARG A 199 -11.63 18.70 -0.09
CA ARG A 199 -10.17 18.71 -0.22
C ARG A 199 -9.59 17.30 -0.40
N LEU A 200 -10.13 16.30 0.31
CA LEU A 200 -9.66 14.92 0.16
C LEU A 200 -10.00 14.37 -1.22
N VAL A 201 -11.25 14.50 -1.66
CA VAL A 201 -11.71 14.00 -2.97
C VAL A 201 -11.04 14.74 -4.14
N ASP A 202 -10.76 16.03 -3.98
CA ASP A 202 -10.10 16.89 -5.00
C ASP A 202 -8.58 16.71 -5.10
N ASN A 203 -7.93 15.97 -4.19
CA ASN A 203 -6.46 15.86 -4.17
C ASN A 203 -5.96 14.43 -3.93
N LEU A 204 -6.85 13.44 -3.89
CA LEU A 204 -6.54 12.03 -3.70
C LEU A 204 -7.38 11.19 -4.65
N GLU A 205 -6.81 10.06 -5.07
CA GLU A 205 -7.60 8.94 -5.56
C GLU A 205 -7.86 7.96 -4.41
N ILE A 206 -9.05 8.01 -3.83
CA ILE A 206 -9.42 7.21 -2.65
C ILE A 206 -10.09 5.93 -3.13
N TYR A 207 -9.55 4.78 -2.74
CA TYR A 207 -10.09 3.47 -3.06
C TYR A 207 -10.56 2.80 -1.77
N ILE A 208 -11.80 2.29 -1.75
CA ILE A 208 -12.38 1.66 -0.57
C ILE A 208 -12.90 0.27 -0.94
N ASN A 209 -12.34 -0.79 -0.35
CA ASN A 209 -12.81 -2.18 -0.43
C ASN A 209 -13.36 -2.66 0.93
N PRO A 210 -14.68 -2.61 1.16
CA PRO A 210 -15.25 -3.01 2.44
C PRO A 210 -15.10 -4.50 2.79
N LEU A 211 -15.02 -5.37 1.77
CA LEU A 211 -15.13 -6.81 1.95
C LEU A 211 -14.10 -7.56 1.09
N ALA A 212 -13.00 -7.95 1.71
CA ALA A 212 -11.92 -8.70 1.05
C ALA A 212 -12.12 -10.23 1.10
N ASN A 213 -12.97 -10.75 1.99
CA ASN A 213 -13.27 -12.18 2.10
C ASN A 213 -14.79 -12.43 2.18
N PRO A 214 -15.51 -12.26 1.06
CA PRO A 214 -16.96 -12.48 1.03
C PRO A 214 -17.36 -13.94 1.26
N ASP A 215 -16.49 -14.90 0.93
CA ASP A 215 -16.75 -16.33 1.13
C ASP A 215 -16.69 -16.75 2.62
N GLY A 216 -15.77 -16.16 3.39
CA GLY A 216 -15.72 -16.32 4.84
C GLY A 216 -16.89 -15.61 5.52
N THR A 217 -17.26 -14.42 5.04
CA THR A 217 -18.35 -13.61 5.61
C THR A 217 -19.71 -14.28 5.42
N TYR A 218 -20.01 -14.72 4.19
CA TYR A 218 -21.27 -15.38 3.83
C TYR A 218 -21.08 -16.90 3.76
N ARG A 219 -20.45 -17.47 4.79
CA ARG A 219 -20.02 -18.88 4.80
C ARG A 219 -21.18 -19.85 4.61
N PHE A 220 -22.27 -19.63 5.33
CA PHE A 220 -23.42 -20.52 5.40
C PHE A 220 -24.63 -20.03 4.59
N SER A 221 -24.78 -18.72 4.44
CA SER A 221 -25.87 -18.11 3.67
C SER A 221 -25.45 -16.77 3.12
N ASP A 222 -25.94 -16.45 1.91
CA ASP A 222 -25.77 -15.12 1.30
C ASP A 222 -26.68 -14.07 1.93
N THR A 223 -27.65 -14.47 2.76
CA THR A 223 -28.63 -13.58 3.40
C THR A 223 -28.28 -13.22 4.85
N SER A 224 -27.21 -13.79 5.41
CA SER A 224 -26.83 -13.57 6.79
C SER A 224 -25.33 -13.75 6.99
N VAL A 225 -24.75 -12.93 7.86
CA VAL A 225 -23.36 -13.06 8.34
C VAL A 225 -23.24 -14.00 9.56
N TYR A 226 -24.35 -14.61 9.99
CA TYR A 226 -24.33 -15.57 11.09
C TYR A 226 -23.46 -16.78 10.76
N GLY A 227 -22.56 -17.10 11.69
CA GLY A 227 -21.60 -18.16 11.49
C GLY A 227 -20.50 -17.85 10.49
N ALA A 228 -20.27 -16.59 10.10
CA ALA A 228 -19.10 -16.16 9.36
C ALA A 228 -17.80 -16.78 9.89
N THR A 229 -16.84 -17.05 9.01
CA THR A 229 -15.56 -17.70 9.33
C THR A 229 -14.39 -16.77 9.06
N ARG A 230 -13.31 -16.92 9.84
CA ARG A 230 -12.06 -16.18 9.64
C ARG A 230 -11.46 -16.48 8.27
N PHE A 231 -11.32 -17.77 7.96
CA PHE A 231 -10.68 -18.23 6.74
C PHE A 231 -11.55 -18.03 5.49
N ASN A 232 -10.92 -18.08 4.31
CA ASN A 232 -11.65 -18.12 3.03
C ASN A 232 -12.36 -19.49 2.81
N ALA A 233 -12.97 -19.68 1.63
CA ALA A 233 -13.70 -20.92 1.33
C ALA A 233 -12.85 -22.20 1.44
N ASN A 234 -11.53 -22.11 1.23
CA ASN A 234 -10.60 -23.23 1.29
C ASN A 234 -9.96 -23.42 2.68
N ALA A 235 -10.49 -22.73 3.70
CA ALA A 235 -9.95 -22.74 5.07
C ALA A 235 -8.49 -22.27 5.16
N VAL A 236 -8.11 -21.29 4.32
CA VAL A 236 -6.81 -20.60 4.37
C VAL A 236 -6.99 -19.22 5.00
N ASP A 237 -6.04 -18.87 5.86
CA ASP A 237 -5.91 -17.53 6.42
C ASP A 237 -5.27 -16.61 5.37
N LEU A 238 -6.07 -15.69 4.81
CA LEU A 238 -5.60 -14.79 3.76
C LEU A 238 -4.49 -13.85 4.26
N ASN A 239 -4.45 -13.51 5.56
CA ASN A 239 -3.40 -12.67 6.15
C ASN A 239 -2.19 -13.50 6.64
N ARG A 240 -2.05 -14.74 6.17
CA ARG A 240 -0.82 -15.55 6.24
C ARG A 240 -0.39 -16.06 4.87
N ASN A 241 -1.09 -15.65 3.81
CA ASN A 241 -0.97 -16.22 2.48
C ASN A 241 -0.21 -15.31 1.50
N PHE A 242 0.18 -14.10 1.88
CA PHE A 242 1.03 -13.24 1.04
C PHE A 242 2.49 -13.73 1.07
N PRO A 243 3.31 -13.39 0.06
CA PRO A 243 4.75 -13.57 0.16
C PRO A 243 5.30 -12.72 1.30
N ASP A 244 6.25 -13.28 2.04
CA ASP A 244 6.86 -12.66 3.21
C ASP A 244 8.32 -12.32 2.92
N PRO A 245 8.82 -11.15 3.34
CA PRO A 245 10.19 -10.80 3.02
C PRO A 245 11.24 -11.55 3.87
N ALA A 246 10.84 -12.19 4.97
CA ALA A 246 11.69 -13.07 5.78
C ALA A 246 11.48 -14.56 5.45
N ALA A 247 10.22 -14.98 5.27
CA ALA A 247 9.84 -16.38 5.11
C ALA A 247 9.63 -16.83 3.64
N GLY A 248 9.71 -15.90 2.69
CA GLY A 248 9.60 -16.18 1.25
C GLY A 248 8.17 -16.41 0.76
N ASP A 249 8.04 -17.08 -0.38
CA ASP A 249 6.75 -17.41 -0.96
C ASP A 249 6.04 -18.51 -0.15
N HIS A 250 4.72 -18.38 0.01
CA HIS A 250 3.87 -19.36 0.69
C HIS A 250 4.33 -19.71 2.12
N PRO A 251 4.48 -18.73 3.03
CA PRO A 251 4.95 -19.00 4.39
C PRO A 251 4.00 -19.91 5.20
N ASP A 252 2.73 -19.99 4.81
CA ASP A 252 1.72 -20.92 5.35
C ASP A 252 1.76 -22.33 4.72
N GLY A 253 2.64 -22.56 3.74
CA GLY A 253 2.75 -23.78 2.96
C GLY A 253 1.55 -24.03 2.04
N LYS A 254 0.78 -22.99 1.68
CA LYS A 254 -0.39 -23.07 0.80
C LYS A 254 -0.16 -22.26 -0.46
N SER A 255 -0.69 -22.77 -1.58
CA SER A 255 -0.81 -21.97 -2.80
C SER A 255 -1.57 -20.67 -2.52
N TRP A 256 -1.23 -19.61 -3.26
CA TRP A 256 -1.95 -18.35 -3.18
C TRP A 256 -3.43 -18.54 -3.52
N GLN A 257 -4.29 -18.01 -2.66
CA GLN A 257 -5.73 -18.07 -2.84
C GLN A 257 -6.21 -17.08 -3.90
N ALA A 258 -7.41 -17.30 -4.45
CA ALA A 258 -7.99 -16.44 -5.49
C ALA A 258 -8.08 -14.97 -5.01
N GLU A 259 -8.50 -14.77 -3.76
CA GLU A 259 -8.57 -13.45 -3.13
C GLU A 259 -7.17 -12.81 -3.00
N THR A 260 -6.18 -13.56 -2.53
CA THR A 260 -4.79 -13.09 -2.38
C THR A 260 -4.18 -12.71 -3.73
N GLN A 261 -4.35 -13.54 -4.76
CA GLN A 261 -3.84 -13.26 -6.11
C GLN A 261 -4.48 -12.03 -6.72
N ALA A 262 -5.82 -11.89 -6.60
CA ALA A 262 -6.54 -10.72 -7.08
C ALA A 262 -6.08 -9.45 -6.36
N MET A 263 -5.91 -9.51 -5.03
CA MET A 263 -5.44 -8.38 -4.24
C MET A 263 -3.99 -8.00 -4.57
N MET A 264 -3.07 -8.95 -4.67
CA MET A 264 -1.67 -8.69 -5.06
C MET A 264 -1.60 -8.01 -6.42
N LYS A 265 -2.35 -8.50 -7.41
CA LYS A 265 -2.43 -7.90 -8.74
C LYS A 265 -2.94 -6.46 -8.67
N TYR A 266 -4.03 -6.22 -7.96
CA TYR A 266 -4.62 -4.89 -7.84
C TYR A 266 -3.70 -3.88 -7.15
N LEU A 267 -3.04 -4.30 -6.06
CA LEU A 267 -2.04 -3.49 -5.35
C LEU A 267 -0.83 -3.15 -6.25
N GLN A 268 -0.35 -4.12 -7.04
CA GLN A 268 0.74 -3.92 -8.00
C GLN A 268 0.35 -2.97 -9.14
N GLU A 269 -0.87 -3.06 -9.66
CA GLU A 269 -1.33 -2.22 -10.77
C GLU A 269 -1.60 -0.77 -10.35
N LYS A 270 -2.11 -0.56 -9.13
CA LYS A 270 -2.50 0.78 -8.66
C LYS A 270 -1.38 1.56 -7.98
N HIS A 271 -0.37 0.90 -7.41
CA HIS A 271 0.74 1.56 -6.72
C HIS A 271 0.26 2.56 -5.63
N PHE A 272 -0.44 2.06 -4.61
CA PHE A 272 -0.99 2.90 -3.55
C PHE A 272 0.11 3.57 -2.71
N THR A 273 -0.06 4.88 -2.49
CA THR A 273 0.84 5.70 -1.66
C THR A 273 0.68 5.37 -0.19
N LEU A 274 -0.56 5.30 0.28
CA LEU A 274 -0.94 5.03 1.66
C LEU A 274 -2.10 4.04 1.68
N SER A 275 -2.09 3.11 2.61
CA SER A 275 -3.14 2.11 2.73
C SER A 275 -3.38 1.71 4.17
N ALA A 276 -4.57 1.18 4.44
CA ALA A 276 -4.87 0.53 5.71
C ALA A 276 -5.76 -0.69 5.48
N ASN A 277 -5.48 -1.76 6.20
CA ASN A 277 -6.35 -2.94 6.26
C ASN A 277 -7.00 -3.03 7.66
N PHE A 278 -8.32 -3.12 7.69
CA PHE A 278 -9.13 -3.08 8.90
C PHE A 278 -9.50 -4.48 9.38
N HIS A 279 -9.32 -4.69 10.67
CA HIS A 279 -9.46 -5.96 11.38
C HIS A 279 -10.35 -5.81 12.63
N GLY A 280 -10.65 -6.94 13.26
CA GLY A 280 -11.34 -7.00 14.55
C GLY A 280 -10.80 -8.13 15.42
N GLY A 281 -10.94 -7.96 16.73
CA GLY A 281 -10.37 -8.81 17.78
C GLY A 281 -9.58 -8.00 18.81
N ALA A 282 -9.14 -6.80 18.43
CA ALA A 282 -8.49 -5.83 19.32
C ALA A 282 -8.92 -4.38 18.98
N GLU A 283 -8.38 -3.41 19.70
CA GLU A 283 -8.63 -1.98 19.47
C GLU A 283 -7.29 -1.24 19.49
N VAL A 284 -6.56 -1.32 18.37
CA VAL A 284 -5.18 -0.86 18.24
C VAL A 284 -4.81 -0.58 16.77
N VAL A 285 -3.97 0.41 16.52
CA VAL A 285 -3.27 0.55 15.24
C VAL A 285 -1.96 -0.24 15.31
N ASN A 286 -1.90 -1.30 14.52
CA ASN A 286 -0.72 -2.13 14.27
C ASN A 286 0.06 -1.57 13.08
N TYR A 287 1.38 -1.42 13.21
CA TYR A 287 2.21 -0.91 12.11
C TYR A 287 3.48 -1.75 11.87
N PRO A 288 4.10 -1.66 10.68
CA PRO A 288 5.23 -2.48 10.30
C PRO A 288 6.44 -2.41 11.24
N TRP A 289 7.24 -3.46 11.33
CA TRP A 289 7.04 -4.77 10.70
C TRP A 289 6.20 -5.70 11.56
N ASP A 290 5.49 -6.62 10.91
CA ASP A 290 4.89 -7.79 11.54
C ASP A 290 5.90 -8.96 11.63
N THR A 291 6.80 -9.08 10.64
CA THR A 291 7.72 -10.23 10.50
C THR A 291 9.08 -10.05 11.18
N TRP A 292 9.60 -8.82 11.27
CA TRP A 292 10.95 -8.53 11.79
C TRP A 292 10.96 -7.78 13.11
N ILE A 293 11.95 -8.10 13.95
CA ILE A 293 12.22 -7.38 15.19
C ILE A 293 12.87 -6.03 14.93
N GLU A 294 13.69 -5.93 13.89
CA GLU A 294 14.28 -4.67 13.44
C GLU A 294 13.17 -3.71 13.01
N ARG A 295 13.35 -2.42 13.26
CA ARG A 295 12.37 -1.41 12.88
C ARG A 295 12.53 -1.00 11.42
N HIS A 296 11.42 -0.66 10.77
CA HIS A 296 11.44 0.00 9.47
C HIS A 296 12.15 1.37 9.59
N PRO A 297 12.92 1.84 8.59
CA PRO A 297 13.55 3.18 8.64
C PRO A 297 12.55 4.31 8.94
N ASP A 298 11.36 4.24 8.34
CA ASP A 298 10.24 5.14 8.62
C ASP A 298 9.41 4.78 9.89
N ASP A 299 9.95 4.02 10.86
CA ASP A 299 9.24 3.63 12.10
C ASP A 299 8.66 4.83 12.86
N ALA A 300 9.43 5.91 13.02
CA ALA A 300 8.95 7.13 13.66
C ALA A 300 7.74 7.74 12.92
N TRP A 301 7.73 7.67 11.58
CA TRP A 301 6.61 8.15 10.77
C TRP A 301 5.38 7.24 10.94
N PHE A 302 5.55 5.91 10.83
CA PHE A 302 4.48 4.94 11.05
C PHE A 302 3.86 5.09 12.43
N HIS A 303 4.69 5.13 13.48
CA HIS A 303 4.24 5.31 14.86
C HIS A 303 3.46 6.62 15.03
N GLN A 304 3.94 7.74 14.46
CA GLN A 304 3.31 9.04 14.60
C GLN A 304 1.92 9.12 13.91
N ILE A 305 1.76 8.54 12.73
CA ILE A 305 0.46 8.53 12.05
C ILE A 305 -0.53 7.59 12.75
N SER A 306 -0.04 6.47 13.28
CA SER A 306 -0.83 5.54 14.10
C SER A 306 -1.31 6.20 15.39
N LEU A 307 -0.45 6.96 16.06
CA LEU A 307 -0.82 7.74 17.25
C LEU A 307 -1.88 8.80 16.92
N ARG A 308 -1.75 9.51 15.79
CA ARG A 308 -2.76 10.51 15.39
C ARG A 308 -4.14 9.90 15.17
N TYR A 309 -4.19 8.68 14.62
CA TYR A 309 -5.43 7.91 14.51
C TYR A 309 -5.99 7.58 15.90
N ALA A 310 -5.18 6.97 16.77
CA ALA A 310 -5.56 6.53 18.11
C ALA A 310 -5.98 7.70 19.02
N ASP A 311 -5.21 8.80 19.06
CA ASP A 311 -5.50 9.99 19.85
C ASP A 311 -6.84 10.61 19.45
N THR A 312 -7.13 10.65 18.15
CA THR A 312 -8.42 11.13 17.64
C THR A 312 -9.54 10.19 18.07
N VAL A 313 -9.32 8.87 18.02
CA VAL A 313 -10.27 7.90 18.53
C VAL A 313 -10.51 8.09 20.04
N HIS A 314 -9.48 8.23 20.86
CA HIS A 314 -9.62 8.44 22.31
C HIS A 314 -10.40 9.71 22.64
N ARG A 315 -10.24 10.76 21.82
CA ARG A 315 -10.94 12.04 22.02
C ARG A 315 -12.43 11.97 21.70
N TYR A 316 -12.83 11.19 20.69
CA TYR A 316 -14.21 11.18 20.19
C TYR A 316 -14.96 9.87 20.47
N GLY A 317 -14.26 8.84 20.89
CA GLY A 317 -14.81 7.55 21.27
C GLY A 317 -15.29 7.48 22.71
N PRO A 318 -15.99 6.40 23.09
CA PRO A 318 -16.39 6.18 24.46
C PRO A 318 -15.16 5.94 25.36
N PRO A 319 -15.24 6.27 26.67
CA PRO A 319 -14.14 6.03 27.60
C PRO A 319 -13.66 4.58 27.58
N GLY A 320 -12.35 4.37 27.42
CA GLY A 320 -11.72 3.05 27.37
C GLY A 320 -11.64 2.41 25.99
N TYR A 321 -12.31 2.94 24.96
CA TYR A 321 -12.16 2.47 23.59
C TYR A 321 -10.74 2.74 23.07
N PHE A 322 -10.14 1.77 22.36
CA PHE A 322 -8.78 1.87 21.80
C PHE A 322 -7.65 1.91 22.85
N THR A 323 -7.88 1.34 24.04
CA THR A 323 -6.88 1.32 25.13
C THR A 323 -6.37 -0.09 25.48
N SER A 324 -6.75 -1.11 24.70
CA SER A 324 -6.36 -2.49 24.89
C SER A 324 -6.10 -3.16 23.54
N PRO A 325 -4.95 -3.84 23.35
CA PRO A 325 -4.00 -4.29 24.38
C PRO A 325 -3.05 -3.22 24.95
N TYR A 326 -2.96 -2.04 24.32
CA TYR A 326 -2.04 -0.98 24.72
C TYR A 326 -2.79 0.32 25.00
N ALA A 327 -2.43 1.01 26.08
CA ALA A 327 -3.08 2.25 26.49
C ALA A 327 -2.93 3.39 25.47
N SER A 328 -1.85 3.39 24.68
CA SER A 328 -1.63 4.31 23.56
C SER A 328 -2.54 4.05 22.36
N GLY A 329 -3.15 2.87 22.26
CA GLY A 329 -3.90 2.44 21.08
C GLY A 329 -3.02 2.16 19.86
N VAL A 330 -1.71 1.96 20.05
CA VAL A 330 -0.75 1.72 18.97
C VAL A 330 0.25 0.62 19.35
N THR A 331 0.64 -0.21 18.38
CA THR A 331 1.69 -1.23 18.54
C THR A 331 2.47 -1.41 17.23
N ASN A 332 3.76 -1.72 17.33
CA ASN A 332 4.44 -2.42 16.25
C ASN A 332 3.94 -3.88 16.19
N GLY A 333 3.84 -4.46 15.00
CA GLY A 333 3.32 -5.82 14.82
C GLY A 333 4.15 -6.91 15.47
N TYR A 334 5.45 -6.93 15.22
CA TYR A 334 6.37 -7.89 15.83
C TYR A 334 6.32 -7.83 17.36
N ASP A 335 6.29 -6.62 17.94
CA ASP A 335 6.22 -6.41 19.39
C ASP A 335 4.95 -6.99 20.01
N TRP A 336 3.83 -6.97 19.26
CA TRP A 336 2.58 -7.56 19.71
C TRP A 336 2.63 -9.09 19.62
N TYR A 337 2.83 -9.60 18.41
CA TYR A 337 3.23 -10.98 18.14
C TYR A 337 3.63 -11.09 16.67
N ARG A 338 4.74 -11.78 16.41
CA ARG A 338 5.23 -11.99 15.05
C ARG A 338 4.20 -12.75 14.20
N ILE A 339 3.99 -12.29 12.97
CA ILE A 339 3.32 -13.05 11.91
C ILE A 339 4.14 -13.00 10.62
N THR A 340 3.95 -14.00 9.75
CA THR A 340 4.53 -14.03 8.41
C THR A 340 3.45 -14.16 7.35
N GLY A 341 3.68 -13.59 6.18
CA GLY A 341 2.74 -13.64 5.05
C GLY A 341 1.54 -12.73 5.21
N GLY A 342 1.68 -11.69 6.04
CA GLY A 342 0.70 -10.63 6.19
C GLY A 342 0.73 -9.66 5.01
N ARG A 343 -0.43 -9.07 4.70
CA ARG A 343 -0.55 -8.09 3.61
C ARG A 343 0.24 -6.80 3.91
N GLN A 344 0.24 -6.36 5.16
CA GLN A 344 0.89 -5.12 5.59
C GLN A 344 2.38 -5.09 5.21
N ASP A 345 3.11 -6.15 5.56
CA ASP A 345 4.52 -6.29 5.24
C ASP A 345 4.75 -6.55 3.75
N TYR A 346 3.82 -7.22 3.06
CA TYR A 346 3.87 -7.35 1.60
C TYR A 346 3.83 -5.98 0.89
N VAL A 347 2.89 -5.11 1.27
CA VAL A 347 2.77 -3.76 0.70
C VAL A 347 4.02 -2.93 1.03
N THR A 348 4.49 -3.00 2.27
CA THR A 348 5.63 -2.21 2.73
C THR A 348 6.94 -2.63 2.06
N TRP A 349 7.20 -3.94 1.95
CA TRP A 349 8.43 -4.45 1.36
C TRP A 349 8.38 -4.53 -0.17
N PHE A 350 7.45 -5.30 -0.74
CA PHE A 350 7.50 -5.63 -2.17
C PHE A 350 7.00 -4.48 -3.05
N LEU A 351 6.08 -3.66 -2.53
CA LEU A 351 5.49 -2.54 -3.26
C LEU A 351 6.03 -1.18 -2.81
N ARG A 352 6.85 -1.15 -1.75
CA ARG A 352 7.39 0.08 -1.15
C ARG A 352 6.30 1.07 -0.72
N GLY A 353 5.08 0.58 -0.54
CA GLY A 353 3.94 1.37 -0.08
C GLY A 353 4.02 1.62 1.42
N ARG A 354 3.02 2.31 1.96
CA ARG A 354 2.86 2.46 3.41
C ARG A 354 1.50 1.90 3.80
N GLU A 355 1.50 0.79 4.54
CA GLU A 355 0.28 0.16 5.05
C GLU A 355 0.36 0.01 6.57
N VAL A 356 -0.77 0.22 7.25
CA VAL A 356 -0.98 -0.15 8.64
C VAL A 356 -2.18 -1.08 8.77
N THR A 357 -2.22 -1.88 9.81
CA THR A 357 -3.37 -2.71 10.18
C THR A 357 -4.13 -2.03 11.32
N ILE A 358 -5.43 -1.81 11.17
CA ILE A 358 -6.26 -1.12 12.17
C ILE A 358 -7.30 -2.07 12.74
N GLU A 359 -7.10 -2.47 13.99
CA GLU A 359 -8.05 -3.26 14.77
C GLU A 359 -9.09 -2.31 15.37
N VAL A 360 -10.34 -2.38 14.92
CA VAL A 360 -11.37 -1.37 15.26
C VAL A 360 -12.40 -1.83 16.28
N SER A 361 -12.36 -3.10 16.70
CA SER A 361 -13.31 -3.62 17.67
C SER A 361 -12.77 -4.86 18.36
N SER A 362 -12.89 -4.92 19.69
CA SER A 362 -12.56 -6.12 20.47
C SER A 362 -13.53 -7.30 20.22
N VAL A 363 -14.75 -6.99 19.77
CA VAL A 363 -15.74 -8.00 19.34
C VAL A 363 -15.76 -8.02 17.82
N LYS A 364 -15.42 -9.16 17.21
CA LYS A 364 -15.27 -9.27 15.75
C LYS A 364 -16.57 -9.04 14.96
N ILE A 365 -17.70 -9.49 15.52
CA ILE A 365 -19.05 -9.24 15.00
C ILE A 365 -19.92 -8.70 16.14
N PRO A 366 -19.83 -7.40 16.45
CA PRO A 366 -20.67 -6.81 17.49
C PRO A 366 -22.13 -6.77 17.06
N ASP A 367 -23.03 -6.56 18.02
CA ASP A 367 -24.41 -6.20 17.71
C ASP A 367 -24.43 -4.99 16.76
N ALA A 368 -25.20 -5.09 15.67
CA ALA A 368 -25.19 -4.09 14.63
C ALA A 368 -25.66 -2.70 15.12
N THR A 369 -26.43 -2.63 16.22
CA THR A 369 -26.80 -1.39 16.89
C THR A 369 -25.62 -0.60 17.46
N LEU A 370 -24.45 -1.24 17.63
CA LEU A 370 -23.21 -0.59 18.07
C LEU A 370 -22.41 0.02 16.92
N ILE A 371 -22.70 -0.30 15.66
CA ILE A 371 -21.97 0.25 14.50
C ILE A 371 -21.96 1.78 14.48
N PRO A 372 -23.06 2.51 14.77
CA PRO A 372 -23.02 3.96 14.90
C PRO A 372 -22.05 4.48 15.98
N VAL A 373 -21.83 3.72 17.06
CA VAL A 373 -20.87 4.09 18.12
C VAL A 373 -19.44 3.99 17.59
N TYR A 374 -19.08 2.87 16.95
CA TYR A 374 -17.79 2.71 16.29
C TYR A 374 -17.58 3.77 15.21
N TRP A 375 -18.59 4.06 14.41
CA TRP A 375 -18.52 5.10 13.39
C TRP A 375 -18.19 6.48 13.97
N ASN A 376 -18.94 6.91 14.98
CA ASN A 376 -18.75 8.22 15.60
C ASN A 376 -17.35 8.38 16.22
N ALA A 377 -16.79 7.29 16.75
CA ALA A 377 -15.45 7.26 17.31
C ALA A 377 -14.35 7.34 16.22
N ASN A 378 -14.50 6.63 15.10
CA ASN A 378 -13.44 6.46 14.10
C ASN A 378 -13.52 7.44 12.92
N PHE A 379 -14.67 8.03 12.60
CA PHE A 379 -14.86 8.83 11.38
C PHE A 379 -13.81 9.93 11.21
N ARG A 380 -13.51 10.67 12.28
CA ARG A 380 -12.52 11.76 12.24
C ARG A 380 -11.10 11.24 12.03
N SER A 381 -10.79 10.08 12.60
CA SER A 381 -9.51 9.38 12.43
C SER A 381 -9.35 8.84 11.01
N LEU A 382 -10.42 8.33 10.40
CA LEU A 382 -10.42 7.90 8.99
C LEU A 382 -10.10 9.07 8.05
N LEU A 383 -10.74 10.23 8.24
CA LEU A 383 -10.39 11.44 7.48
C LEU A 383 -8.95 11.88 7.74
N GLY A 384 -8.52 11.87 9.01
CA GLY A 384 -7.15 12.24 9.41
C GLY A 384 -6.09 11.32 8.82
N TYR A 385 -6.37 10.03 8.70
CA TYR A 385 -5.48 9.05 8.10
C TYR A 385 -5.30 9.32 6.61
N MET A 386 -6.39 9.57 5.87
CA MET A 386 -6.29 9.93 4.44
C MET A 386 -5.52 11.23 4.23
N GLU A 387 -5.63 12.19 5.15
CA GLU A 387 -4.86 13.45 5.12
C GLU A 387 -3.34 13.23 5.24
N GLU A 388 -2.87 12.12 5.80
CA GLU A 388 -1.43 11.81 5.86
C GLU A 388 -0.82 11.61 4.47
N ALA A 389 -1.60 11.18 3.47
CA ALA A 389 -1.15 11.08 2.08
C ALA A 389 -0.92 12.44 1.41
N LEU A 390 -1.44 13.52 2.01
CA LEU A 390 -1.26 14.91 1.59
C LEU A 390 -0.14 15.61 2.38
N ARG A 391 0.81 14.87 2.94
CA ARG A 391 1.95 15.39 3.70
C ARG A 391 3.27 14.82 3.19
N GLY A 392 4.38 15.44 3.62
CA GLY A 392 5.71 15.03 3.21
C GLY A 392 6.13 15.68 1.90
N ILE A 393 6.74 14.91 1.01
CA ILE A 393 7.30 15.41 -0.24
C ILE A 393 6.56 14.73 -1.40
N GLN A 394 6.11 15.52 -2.36
CA GLN A 394 5.66 15.03 -3.65
C GLN A 394 6.43 15.75 -4.74
N GLY A 395 6.56 15.12 -5.90
CA GLY A 395 7.26 15.79 -6.98
C GLY A 395 7.26 15.05 -8.28
N PHE A 396 7.99 15.63 -9.22
CA PHE A 396 8.14 15.12 -10.57
C PHE A 396 9.61 15.03 -10.93
N VAL A 397 10.00 13.93 -11.56
CA VAL A 397 11.35 13.72 -12.09
C VAL A 397 11.32 13.62 -13.60
N THR A 398 12.13 14.43 -14.27
CA THR A 398 12.23 14.45 -15.73
C THR A 398 13.68 14.43 -16.21
N ASP A 399 13.87 14.03 -17.46
CA ASP A 399 15.14 14.15 -18.18
C ASP A 399 15.40 15.63 -18.50
N SER A 400 16.56 16.14 -18.10
CA SER A 400 16.94 17.56 -18.28
C SER A 400 17.07 18.02 -19.73
N ILE A 401 17.24 17.11 -20.70
CA ILE A 401 17.40 17.43 -22.12
C ILE A 401 16.05 17.33 -22.85
N THR A 402 15.34 16.22 -22.65
CA THR A 402 14.09 15.93 -23.38
C THR A 402 12.85 16.47 -22.68
N GLY A 403 12.94 16.76 -21.37
CA GLY A 403 11.81 17.15 -20.54
C GLY A 403 10.83 16.01 -20.25
N LYS A 404 11.10 14.79 -20.72
CA LYS A 404 10.21 13.64 -20.52
C LYS A 404 10.31 13.10 -19.09
N PRO A 405 9.21 12.55 -18.54
CA PRO A 405 9.21 11.81 -17.29
C PRO A 405 10.25 10.69 -17.23
N LEU A 406 10.75 10.43 -16.02
CA LEU A 406 11.68 9.34 -15.75
C LEU A 406 11.24 8.51 -14.55
N ARG A 407 11.49 7.20 -14.65
CA ARG A 407 11.51 6.27 -13.53
C ARG A 407 12.84 6.40 -12.80
N VAL A 408 12.81 6.83 -11.54
CA VAL A 408 13.99 7.21 -10.76
C VAL A 408 13.83 6.71 -9.33
N TRP A 409 14.89 6.14 -8.78
CA TRP A 409 14.97 5.77 -7.38
C TRP A 409 15.22 7.01 -6.53
N LEU A 410 14.39 7.25 -5.52
CA LEU A 410 14.54 8.34 -4.57
C LEU A 410 14.76 7.78 -3.17
N SER A 411 15.91 8.10 -2.60
CA SER A 411 16.31 7.69 -1.25
C SER A 411 16.76 8.88 -0.40
N ILE A 412 16.69 8.75 0.91
CA ILE A 412 17.27 9.68 1.89
C ILE A 412 18.55 9.02 2.43
N PRO A 413 19.75 9.49 2.05
CA PRO A 413 21.01 8.90 2.52
C PRO A 413 21.11 8.91 4.06
N GLY A 414 21.53 7.79 4.63
CA GLY A 414 21.62 7.62 6.09
C GLY A 414 20.28 7.29 6.77
N HIS A 415 19.17 7.27 6.02
CA HIS A 415 17.86 6.88 6.49
C HIS A 415 17.36 5.63 5.75
N ASP A 416 17.21 5.71 4.42
CA ASP A 416 16.75 4.58 3.64
C ASP A 416 17.84 3.51 3.48
N VAL A 417 17.47 2.24 3.68
CA VAL A 417 18.40 1.11 3.60
C VAL A 417 17.89 0.01 2.68
N PRO A 418 18.77 -0.63 1.87
CA PRO A 418 18.36 -1.73 0.99
C PRO A 418 17.73 -2.91 1.74
N SER A 419 18.17 -3.16 2.98
CA SER A 419 17.66 -4.24 3.84
C SER A 419 16.24 -4.01 4.37
N ALA A 420 15.62 -2.85 4.10
CA ALA A 420 14.24 -2.52 4.47
C ALA A 420 13.38 -2.16 3.25
N ASN A 421 13.99 -2.10 2.06
CA ASN A 421 13.38 -1.65 0.81
C ASN A 421 12.65 -0.28 0.90
N SER A 422 13.10 0.61 1.78
CA SER A 422 12.32 1.78 2.22
C SER A 422 12.32 2.96 1.24
N ALA A 423 13.24 2.99 0.27
CA ALA A 423 13.28 4.01 -0.79
C ALA A 423 12.01 3.98 -1.65
N VAL A 424 11.69 5.10 -2.30
CA VAL A 424 10.54 5.22 -3.21
C VAL A 424 11.01 5.35 -4.66
N GLU A 425 10.09 5.18 -5.59
CA GLU A 425 10.36 5.30 -7.03
C GLU A 425 9.37 6.26 -7.67
N SER A 426 9.80 7.01 -8.68
CA SER A 426 8.90 7.77 -9.52
C SER A 426 8.23 6.91 -10.59
N ASP A 427 6.98 7.24 -10.90
CA ASP A 427 6.22 6.62 -11.97
C ASP A 427 6.89 6.87 -13.34
N SER A 428 6.99 5.84 -14.16
CA SER A 428 7.68 5.92 -15.45
C SER A 428 6.96 6.76 -16.50
N LEU A 429 5.64 6.91 -16.39
CA LEU A 429 4.81 7.60 -17.39
C LEU A 429 4.65 9.09 -17.08
N THR A 430 4.63 9.45 -15.80
CA THR A 430 4.36 10.81 -15.31
C THR A 430 5.56 11.43 -14.61
N GLY A 431 6.49 10.61 -14.10
CA GLY A 431 7.65 11.05 -13.33
C GLY A 431 7.27 11.40 -11.90
N TYR A 432 6.02 11.18 -11.52
CA TYR A 432 5.48 11.53 -10.23
C TYR A 432 5.97 10.59 -9.13
N PHE A 433 6.25 11.13 -7.96
CA PHE A 433 6.57 10.34 -6.78
C PHE A 433 5.97 10.98 -5.52
N VAL A 434 5.81 10.14 -4.51
CA VAL A 434 5.46 10.56 -3.15
C VAL A 434 6.45 9.97 -2.17
N ARG A 435 6.94 10.79 -1.25
CA ARG A 435 7.77 10.40 -0.12
C ARG A 435 7.13 10.92 1.17
N LEU A 436 6.52 10.00 1.91
CA LEU A 436 5.90 10.30 3.20
C LEU A 436 6.98 10.32 4.28
N VAL A 437 7.15 11.48 4.93
CA VAL A 437 8.15 11.71 5.96
C VAL A 437 7.60 12.68 7.01
N LEU A 438 8.16 12.63 8.22
CA LEU A 438 7.85 13.59 9.27
C LEU A 438 8.39 14.99 8.92
N PRO A 439 7.96 16.04 9.63
CA PRO A 439 8.56 17.36 9.50
C PRO A 439 10.06 17.33 9.80
N GLY A 440 10.87 17.99 8.98
CA GLY A 440 12.32 17.92 9.09
C GLY A 440 13.03 18.41 7.83
N GLU A 441 14.36 18.36 7.84
CA GLU A 441 15.19 18.63 6.66
C GLU A 441 15.78 17.31 6.15
N TYR A 442 15.61 17.06 4.85
CA TYR A 442 16.02 15.83 4.21
C TYR A 442 16.86 16.11 2.98
N THR A 443 17.93 15.35 2.78
CA THR A 443 18.60 15.28 1.48
C THR A 443 18.00 14.13 0.68
N LEU A 444 17.28 14.44 -0.40
CA LEU A 444 16.81 13.43 -1.35
C LEU A 444 17.88 13.18 -2.40
N LYS A 445 18.29 11.91 -2.51
CA LYS A 445 19.15 11.39 -3.58
C LYS A 445 18.28 10.70 -4.64
N ALA A 446 18.38 11.18 -5.86
CA ALA A 446 17.70 10.66 -7.04
C ALA A 446 18.71 9.93 -7.94
N GLU A 447 18.40 8.69 -8.30
CA GLU A 447 19.29 7.77 -9.03
C GLU A 447 18.55 7.06 -10.16
N ALA A 448 19.13 7.05 -11.36
CA ALA A 448 18.60 6.33 -12.50
C ALA A 448 19.74 5.84 -13.41
N PRO A 449 19.68 4.60 -13.94
CA PRO A 449 20.70 4.10 -14.85
C PRO A 449 20.92 5.03 -16.06
N GLY A 450 22.17 5.42 -16.32
CA GLY A 450 22.54 6.31 -17.43
C GLY A 450 22.39 7.80 -17.13
N TYR A 451 22.10 8.16 -15.88
CA TYR A 451 22.00 9.53 -15.40
C TYR A 451 22.93 9.74 -14.20
N LYS A 452 23.43 10.97 -14.08
CA LYS A 452 24.17 11.42 -12.92
C LYS A 452 23.24 11.52 -11.72
N ASP A 453 23.68 10.97 -10.59
CA ASP A 453 23.02 11.13 -9.30
C ASP A 453 22.73 12.60 -9.02
N ARG A 454 21.53 12.88 -8.52
CA ARG A 454 21.12 14.22 -8.12
C ARG A 454 20.75 14.25 -6.65
N MET A 455 21.32 15.18 -5.91
CA MET A 455 20.95 15.45 -4.52
C MET A 455 20.27 16.81 -4.42
N ILE A 456 19.17 16.87 -3.67
CA ILE A 456 18.50 18.11 -3.27
C ILE A 456 18.21 18.08 -1.77
N THR A 457 18.32 19.23 -1.12
CA THR A 457 17.86 19.40 0.27
C THR A 457 16.44 19.95 0.24
N VAL A 458 15.55 19.34 1.02
CA VAL A 458 14.13 19.69 1.12
C VAL A 458 13.79 19.82 2.60
N THR A 459 13.25 20.99 2.97
CA THR A 459 12.71 21.22 4.31
C THR A 459 11.20 21.00 4.27
N VAL A 460 10.69 20.11 5.12
CA VAL A 460 9.27 19.76 5.26
C VAL A 460 8.74 20.38 6.56
N PRO A 461 7.93 21.45 6.49
CA PRO A 461 7.24 22.01 7.66
C PRO A 461 6.20 21.06 8.28
N PRO A 462 5.79 21.30 9.54
CA PRO A 462 4.66 20.58 10.16
C PRO A 462 3.39 20.60 9.31
N ASP A 463 2.74 19.44 9.22
CA ASP A 463 1.45 19.23 8.55
C ASP A 463 1.37 19.80 7.13
N SER A 464 2.49 19.75 6.40
CA SER A 464 2.62 20.35 5.08
C SER A 464 2.98 19.34 4.00
N LEU A 465 2.67 19.73 2.76
CA LEU A 465 3.12 19.09 1.54
C LEU A 465 4.13 19.99 0.84
N VAL A 466 5.31 19.44 0.53
CA VAL A 466 6.33 20.14 -0.26
C VAL A 466 6.39 19.55 -1.65
N GLN A 467 6.21 20.40 -2.67
CA GLN A 467 6.31 20.03 -4.07
C GLN A 467 7.72 20.25 -4.59
N VAL A 468 8.32 19.24 -5.23
CA VAL A 468 9.67 19.34 -5.81
C VAL A 468 9.67 18.97 -7.29
N ARG A 469 10.56 19.60 -8.06
CA ARG A 469 10.83 19.25 -9.45
C ARG A 469 12.31 18.90 -9.60
N LEU A 470 12.57 17.69 -10.07
CA LEU A 470 13.90 17.14 -10.25
C LEU A 470 14.19 16.94 -11.74
N PHE A 471 15.39 17.33 -12.13
CA PHE A 471 15.87 17.15 -13.51
C PHE A 471 17.12 16.27 -13.46
N MET A 472 17.04 15.09 -14.07
CA MET A 472 18.16 14.16 -14.17
C MET A 472 19.02 14.51 -15.39
N VAL A 473 20.33 14.56 -15.19
CA VAL A 473 21.30 14.86 -16.26
C VAL A 473 21.88 13.56 -16.78
N PRO A 474 21.71 13.21 -18.08
CA PRO A 474 22.30 12.00 -18.62
C PRO A 474 23.82 11.96 -18.41
N ASP A 475 24.40 10.79 -18.15
CA ASP A 475 25.85 10.64 -17.92
C ASP A 475 26.68 11.14 -19.10
N SER A 476 26.12 11.06 -20.30
CA SER A 476 26.76 11.56 -21.52
C SER A 476 26.74 13.08 -21.69
N ALA A 477 26.05 13.83 -20.83
CA ALA A 477 26.13 15.27 -20.82
C ALA A 477 27.36 15.69 -19.99
N ASP A 478 28.31 16.41 -20.60
CA ASP A 478 29.59 16.78 -19.97
C ASP A 478 29.41 17.47 -18.61
N SER A 479 30.23 17.06 -17.63
CA SER A 479 30.28 17.59 -16.25
C SER A 479 31.00 18.93 -16.13
N SER A 480 31.33 19.60 -17.24
CA SER A 480 32.31 20.68 -17.24
C SER A 480 31.82 22.02 -16.66
N GLY A 481 30.57 22.12 -16.19
CA GLY A 481 30.14 23.30 -15.43
C GLY A 481 30.37 24.65 -16.14
N HIS A 482 30.56 24.63 -17.46
CA HIS A 482 30.63 25.81 -18.29
C HIS A 482 29.34 25.87 -19.11
N ILE A 483 28.31 26.34 -18.43
CA ILE A 483 27.29 27.15 -19.09
C ILE A 483 27.96 28.51 -19.31
N SER A 484 28.78 28.64 -20.36
CA SER A 484 28.99 29.95 -20.93
C SER A 484 27.63 30.39 -21.46
N GLY A 485 27.07 31.44 -20.87
CA GLY A 485 25.79 31.98 -21.28
C GLY A 485 25.70 32.17 -22.80
N ALA A 486 24.47 32.06 -23.27
CA ALA A 486 23.98 32.22 -24.65
C ALA A 486 23.99 30.96 -25.52
N GLY A 487 22.83 30.30 -25.57
CA GLY A 487 22.37 29.52 -26.73
C GLY A 487 23.02 28.16 -26.91
N GLN A 488 22.21 27.09 -26.91
CA GLN A 488 22.61 25.85 -27.57
C GLN A 488 23.06 26.20 -29.00
N TYR A 489 24.24 25.75 -29.46
CA TYR A 489 24.77 26.12 -30.78
C TYR A 489 24.05 25.41 -31.93
N PHE A 490 23.77 24.11 -31.74
CA PHE A 490 22.99 23.28 -32.64
C PHE A 490 22.26 22.17 -31.87
N ALA A 491 21.13 21.71 -32.43
CA ALA A 491 20.37 20.56 -31.97
C ALA A 491 20.55 19.40 -32.94
N VAL A 492 20.54 18.18 -32.41
CA VAL A 492 20.42 16.95 -33.19
C VAL A 492 18.95 16.55 -33.21
N ILE A 493 18.37 16.44 -34.39
CA ILE A 493 17.02 15.94 -34.63
C ILE A 493 17.19 14.55 -35.22
N GLN A 494 17.05 13.54 -34.37
CA GLN A 494 17.24 12.16 -34.79
C GLN A 494 15.90 11.41 -34.79
N ASN A 495 15.60 10.76 -35.91
CA ASN A 495 14.70 9.62 -35.95
C ASN A 495 15.57 8.35 -35.84
N PRO A 496 15.49 7.57 -34.74
CA PRO A 496 16.37 6.43 -34.50
C PRO A 496 16.31 5.33 -35.57
N VAL A 497 15.28 5.31 -36.41
CA VAL A 497 15.02 4.28 -37.44
C VAL A 497 15.54 4.71 -38.84
N ASN A 498 15.87 5.98 -39.05
CA ASN A 498 16.28 6.49 -40.36
C ASN A 498 17.82 6.46 -40.54
N GLU A 499 18.29 6.25 -41.77
CA GLU A 499 19.72 6.33 -42.14
C GLU A 499 20.26 7.78 -42.18
N GLU A 500 19.56 8.73 -41.59
CA GLU A 500 19.81 10.17 -41.75
C GLU A 500 19.83 10.86 -40.38
N LEU A 501 20.86 11.66 -40.14
CA LEU A 501 21.00 12.52 -38.98
C LEU A 501 20.77 13.96 -39.39
N THR A 502 19.68 14.56 -38.93
CA THR A 502 19.43 15.98 -39.16
C THR A 502 19.96 16.79 -37.99
N ILE A 503 20.69 17.86 -38.28
CA ILE A 503 21.05 18.87 -37.31
C ILE A 503 20.35 20.19 -37.62
N ARG A 504 20.04 20.96 -36.58
CA ARG A 504 19.47 22.30 -36.66
C ARG A 504 20.40 23.29 -35.97
N TYR A 505 20.89 24.29 -36.69
CA TYR A 505 21.68 25.36 -36.09
C TYR A 505 20.77 26.31 -35.31
N LEU A 506 21.10 26.56 -34.06
CA LEU A 506 20.26 27.31 -33.13
C LEU A 506 20.74 28.76 -32.95
N ILE A 507 21.99 29.04 -33.33
CA ILE A 507 22.55 30.38 -33.53
C ILE A 507 23.31 30.40 -34.86
N THR A 508 23.52 31.59 -35.44
CA THR A 508 24.34 31.76 -36.65
C THR A 508 25.82 31.69 -36.27
N PRO A 509 26.60 30.74 -36.83
CA PRO A 509 28.05 30.62 -36.60
C PRO A 509 28.87 31.81 -37.10
N GLU A 510 30.00 32.06 -36.43
CA GLU A 510 30.99 33.03 -36.92
C GLU A 510 31.96 32.38 -37.91
N GLY A 511 31.50 32.29 -39.15
CA GLY A 511 32.28 31.77 -40.28
C GLY A 511 31.98 30.31 -40.62
N PRO A 512 32.87 29.65 -41.39
CA PRO A 512 32.66 28.27 -41.79
C PRO A 512 32.70 27.30 -40.60
N VAL A 513 31.72 26.41 -40.52
CA VAL A 513 31.59 25.35 -39.53
C VAL A 513 32.03 24.03 -40.12
N ARG A 514 32.92 23.32 -39.44
CA ARG A 514 33.27 21.94 -39.78
C ARG A 514 32.52 20.97 -38.87
N LEU A 515 31.87 19.96 -39.44
CA LEU A 515 31.24 18.90 -38.68
C LEU A 515 32.07 17.63 -38.74
N ARG A 516 32.21 16.93 -37.61
CA ARG A 516 32.85 15.62 -37.53
C ARG A 516 32.06 14.68 -36.64
N ILE A 517 31.98 13.42 -37.02
CA ILE A 517 31.38 12.35 -36.22
C ILE A 517 32.49 11.43 -35.74
N PHE A 518 32.44 11.05 -34.46
CA PHE A 518 33.41 10.20 -33.80
C PHE A 518 32.73 8.98 -33.17
N ASP A 519 33.45 7.87 -33.09
CA ASP A 519 33.13 6.81 -32.12
C ASP A 519 33.53 7.24 -30.70
N LEU A 520 33.15 6.42 -29.70
CA LEU A 520 33.49 6.65 -28.30
C LEU A 520 35.00 6.54 -28.00
N LYS A 521 35.81 6.01 -28.92
CA LYS A 521 37.27 5.94 -28.81
C LYS A 521 37.96 7.16 -29.43
N GLY A 522 37.19 8.13 -29.96
CA GLY A 522 37.69 9.34 -30.59
C GLY A 522 38.15 9.17 -32.04
N LYS A 523 37.86 8.04 -32.69
CA LYS A 523 38.13 7.85 -34.12
C LYS A 523 37.12 8.65 -34.93
N VAL A 524 37.59 9.49 -35.86
CA VAL A 524 36.73 10.20 -36.81
C VAL A 524 36.13 9.20 -37.80
N LEU A 525 34.81 9.13 -37.86
CA LEU A 525 34.04 8.29 -38.78
C LEU A 525 33.51 9.08 -39.98
N PHE A 526 33.10 10.33 -39.74
CA PHE A 526 32.71 11.28 -40.79
C PHE A 526 33.42 12.61 -40.58
N ASP A 527 33.91 13.19 -41.67
CA ASP A 527 34.45 14.56 -41.72
C ASP A 527 33.73 15.30 -42.84
N ILE A 528 32.86 16.22 -42.46
CA ILE A 528 31.92 16.87 -43.37
C ILE A 528 32.53 18.22 -43.78
N PRO A 529 32.48 18.57 -45.08
CA PRO A 529 33.00 19.84 -45.59
C PRO A 529 32.47 21.06 -44.83
N SER A 530 33.27 22.13 -44.81
CA SER A 530 32.91 23.36 -44.12
C SER A 530 31.61 23.98 -44.65
N LEU A 531 30.65 24.16 -43.75
CA LEU A 531 29.33 24.74 -44.01
C LEU A 531 29.29 26.20 -43.57
N ARG A 532 28.43 27.04 -44.18
CA ARG A 532 28.13 28.40 -43.70
C ARG A 532 26.65 28.53 -43.37
N PRO A 533 26.18 27.87 -42.30
CA PRO A 533 24.77 27.85 -41.96
C PRO A 533 24.35 29.18 -41.32
N VAL A 534 23.05 29.46 -41.36
CA VAL A 534 22.42 30.53 -40.56
C VAL A 534 21.52 29.91 -39.50
N GLN A 535 21.18 30.66 -38.46
CA GLN A 535 20.23 30.23 -37.44
C GLN A 535 18.94 29.66 -38.07
N GLY A 536 18.51 28.50 -37.59
CA GLY A 536 17.34 27.76 -38.11
C GLY A 536 17.64 26.80 -39.25
N SER A 537 18.82 26.88 -39.88
CA SER A 537 19.17 25.98 -41.00
C SER A 537 19.21 24.52 -40.56
N LEU A 538 18.61 23.66 -41.37
CA LEU A 538 18.70 22.21 -41.23
C LEU A 538 19.81 21.67 -42.13
N TYR A 539 20.58 20.72 -41.62
CA TYR A 539 21.55 19.98 -42.41
C TYR A 539 21.44 18.50 -42.12
N SER A 540 21.30 17.72 -43.17
CA SER A 540 21.16 16.27 -43.09
C SER A 540 22.47 15.58 -43.43
N ILE A 541 22.80 14.57 -42.63
CA ILE A 541 24.00 13.75 -42.77
C ILE A 541 23.53 12.32 -43.04
N ASN A 542 23.89 11.79 -44.19
CA ASN A 542 23.65 10.38 -44.50
C ASN A 542 24.62 9.52 -43.68
N LEU A 543 24.07 8.68 -42.80
CA LEU A 543 24.81 7.82 -41.89
C LEU A 543 24.99 6.40 -42.44
N ARG A 544 24.64 6.11 -43.70
CA ARG A 544 24.77 4.77 -44.29
C ARG A 544 26.18 4.21 -44.09
N GLY A 545 26.26 2.97 -43.60
CA GLY A 545 27.50 2.29 -43.25
C GLY A 545 28.02 2.57 -41.82
N LEU A 546 27.30 3.36 -41.03
CA LEU A 546 27.55 3.50 -39.60
C LEU A 546 26.85 2.37 -38.84
N GLU A 547 27.58 1.59 -38.05
CA GLU A 547 26.99 0.52 -37.24
C GLU A 547 26.06 1.07 -36.15
N PRO A 548 25.10 0.28 -35.63
CA PRO A 548 24.35 0.66 -34.44
C PRO A 548 25.30 0.95 -33.26
N GLY A 549 25.06 2.05 -32.55
CA GLY A 549 25.96 2.48 -31.48
C GLY A 549 25.82 3.94 -31.10
N VAL A 550 26.68 4.34 -30.18
CA VAL A 550 26.77 5.70 -29.66
C VAL A 550 27.88 6.46 -30.36
N TYR A 551 27.55 7.67 -30.81
CA TYR A 551 28.48 8.53 -31.55
C TYR A 551 28.45 9.96 -31.03
N ILE A 552 29.54 10.70 -31.27
CA ILE A 552 29.65 12.13 -30.95
C ILE A 552 29.75 12.90 -32.26
N ILE A 553 28.89 13.89 -32.47
CA ILE A 553 29.04 14.89 -33.52
C ILE A 553 29.60 16.17 -32.93
N THR A 554 30.57 16.78 -33.61
CA THR A 554 31.15 18.06 -33.21
C THR A 554 31.04 19.09 -34.33
N ALA A 555 30.59 20.29 -34.01
CA ALA A 555 30.65 21.48 -34.85
C ALA A 555 31.81 22.36 -34.36
N THR A 556 32.74 22.71 -35.24
CA THR A 556 33.85 23.63 -34.92
C THR A 556 33.77 24.86 -35.80
N ASP A 557 33.77 26.04 -35.17
CA ASP A 557 33.86 27.34 -35.84
C ASP A 557 35.05 28.14 -35.31
N ARG A 558 35.06 29.46 -35.52
CA ARG A 558 36.13 30.33 -35.03
C ARG A 558 36.10 30.57 -33.52
N LYS A 559 34.95 30.42 -32.87
CA LYS A 559 34.78 30.65 -31.42
C LYS A 559 35.07 29.42 -30.59
N GLY A 560 34.88 28.23 -31.16
CA GLY A 560 35.24 27.01 -30.47
C GLY A 560 34.67 25.76 -31.09
N LYS A 561 34.67 24.70 -30.28
CA LYS A 561 34.17 23.38 -30.62
C LYS A 561 32.96 23.05 -29.75
N TYR A 562 31.89 22.66 -30.39
CA TYR A 562 30.60 22.31 -29.79
C TYR A 562 30.29 20.85 -30.09
N SER A 563 29.87 20.06 -29.11
CA SER A 563 29.62 18.62 -29.27
C SER A 563 28.19 18.22 -28.89
N ARG A 564 27.70 17.15 -29.50
CA ARG A 564 26.45 16.46 -29.17
C ARG A 564 26.62 14.96 -29.34
N LYS A 565 26.01 14.16 -28.47
CA LYS A 565 25.90 12.70 -28.63
C LYS A 565 24.62 12.35 -29.38
N PHE A 566 24.67 11.29 -30.19
CA PHE A 566 23.50 10.70 -30.82
C PHE A 566 23.62 9.16 -30.85
N ILE A 567 22.50 8.45 -31.05
CA ILE A 567 22.44 6.98 -30.98
C ILE A 567 21.88 6.45 -32.29
N ARG A 568 22.65 5.65 -33.03
CA ARG A 568 22.10 4.90 -34.17
C ARG A 568 21.57 3.55 -33.66
N MET A 569 20.29 3.28 -33.87
CA MET A 569 19.68 1.98 -33.55
C MET A 569 19.85 1.04 -34.73
N ALA A 570 19.79 -0.28 -34.49
CA ALA A 570 19.58 -1.25 -35.56
C ALA A 570 18.20 -1.01 -36.18
N GLN A 571 18.11 -1.07 -37.51
CA GLN A 571 16.82 -1.04 -38.22
C GLN A 571 16.04 -2.31 -38.02
#